data_AF-A0A2G9LQL0-F1
#
_entry.id   AF-A0A2G9LQL0-F1
#
_cell.length_a   1.000
_cell.length_b   1.000
_cell.length_c   1.000
_cell.angle_alpha   90.00
_cell.angle_beta   90.00
_cell.angle_gamma   90.00
#
_symmetry.space_group_name_H-M   'P 1'
#
loop_
_entity.id
_entity.type
_entity.pdbx_description
1 polymer ?
#
loop_
_entity_poly.entity_id
_entity_poly.type
_entity_poly.pdbx_seq_one_letter_code
_entity_poly.pdbx_strand_id
1 'polypeptide(L)'
;MQKLRYQKRKMMPMITKTTKLKDILKDKHECRQCGHCCSFGSGFLVGDDKKRIARFLEIEEEALEKVYLEEVKKFNTTRHRPKLIKENELPHGRCVFLKGKKCSIHEVKPLQCKVSNYGKSGDDINEWFHLNYFVDVNDPQSIREWTEHVRSRDGKTIPGGRPEELVKDKKKLREIKSYSDMKYDKNKIRDNAFS
;
A
#
# COMPACT_ATOMS: atom_id res chain seq x y z
N MET A 1 2.07 -32.21 -39.24
CA MET A 1 1.54 -32.31 -37.87
C MET A 1 2.46 -31.58 -36.89
N GLN A 2 2.14 -30.33 -36.57
CA GLN A 2 2.92 -29.52 -35.63
C GLN A 2 2.54 -29.87 -34.18
N LYS A 3 3.51 -30.36 -33.41
CA LYS A 3 3.38 -30.61 -31.97
C LYS A 3 3.17 -29.29 -31.23
N LEU A 4 1.93 -29.04 -30.80
CA LEU A 4 1.58 -27.97 -29.88
C LEU A 4 2.32 -28.18 -28.55
N ARG A 5 3.36 -27.38 -28.33
CA ARG A 5 4.03 -27.25 -27.03
C ARG A 5 3.05 -26.57 -26.08
N TYR A 6 2.26 -27.39 -25.36
CA TYR A 6 1.50 -26.96 -24.19
C TYR A 6 2.51 -26.57 -23.09
N GLN A 7 2.98 -25.32 -23.14
CA GLN A 7 3.73 -24.75 -22.03
C GLN A 7 2.79 -24.76 -20.82
N LYS A 8 3.09 -25.59 -19.82
CA LYS A 8 2.48 -25.52 -18.49
C LYS A 8 2.50 -24.07 -18.03
N ARG A 9 1.37 -23.36 -18.13
CA ARG A 9 1.15 -22.12 -17.39
C ARG A 9 1.29 -22.49 -15.93
N LYS A 10 2.44 -22.19 -15.33
CA LYS A 10 2.63 -22.24 -13.88
C LYS A 10 1.56 -21.32 -13.30
N MET A 11 0.48 -21.88 -12.75
CA MET A 11 -0.50 -21.12 -11.98
C MET A 11 0.29 -20.34 -10.95
N MET A 12 0.25 -19.01 -11.04
CA MET A 12 0.85 -18.16 -10.03
C MET A 12 0.14 -18.48 -8.70
N PRO A 13 0.87 -18.68 -7.59
CA PRO A 13 0.24 -18.92 -6.31
C PRO A 13 -0.66 -17.73 -5.97
N MET A 14 -1.90 -18.03 -5.62
CA MET A 14 -2.88 -17.01 -5.21
C MET A 14 -2.35 -16.30 -3.95
N ILE A 15 -2.16 -14.99 -4.03
CA ILE A 15 -1.77 -14.17 -2.87
C ILE A 15 -2.97 -14.08 -1.94
N THR A 16 -2.75 -14.30 -0.65
CA THR A 16 -3.75 -14.22 0.42
C THR A 16 -3.21 -13.34 1.53
N LYS A 17 -4.07 -12.87 2.45
CA LYS A 17 -3.64 -12.08 3.61
C LYS A 17 -2.47 -12.73 4.38
N THR A 18 -2.48 -14.05 4.50
CA THR A 18 -1.52 -14.82 5.30
C THR A 18 -0.29 -15.29 4.50
N THR A 19 -0.19 -14.93 3.22
CA THR A 19 1.01 -15.21 2.42
C THR A 19 2.23 -14.61 3.10
N LYS A 20 3.28 -15.41 3.32
CA LYS A 20 4.48 -14.97 4.03
C LYS A 20 5.27 -13.99 3.18
N LEU A 21 5.88 -12.98 3.81
CA LEU A 21 6.70 -11.97 3.13
C LEU A 21 7.79 -12.61 2.24
N LYS A 22 8.42 -13.70 2.69
CA LYS A 22 9.45 -14.41 1.91
C LYS A 22 8.93 -14.91 0.56
N ASP A 23 7.65 -15.24 0.47
CA ASP A 23 7.03 -15.78 -0.74
C ASP A 23 6.55 -14.62 -1.64
N ILE A 24 6.03 -13.54 -1.05
CA ILE A 24 5.78 -12.27 -1.78
C ILE A 24 7.07 -11.77 -2.46
N LEU A 25 8.21 -11.86 -1.78
CA LEU A 25 9.50 -11.41 -2.32
C LEU A 25 10.04 -12.30 -3.45
N LYS A 26 9.61 -13.56 -3.55
CA LYS A 26 9.94 -14.43 -4.70
C LYS A 26 9.12 -14.07 -5.93
N ASP A 27 7.87 -13.65 -5.71
CA ASP A 27 6.92 -13.32 -6.78
C ASP A 27 6.97 -11.83 -7.17
N LYS A 28 7.90 -11.05 -6.57
CA LYS A 28 8.08 -9.63 -6.92
C LYS A 28 8.62 -9.50 -8.34
N HIS A 29 8.10 -8.52 -9.08
CA HIS A 29 8.82 -8.03 -10.25
C HIS A 29 10.02 -7.20 -9.80
N GLU A 30 11.19 -7.43 -10.38
CA GLU A 30 12.37 -6.65 -10.05
C GLU A 30 12.26 -5.22 -10.59
N CYS A 31 12.64 -4.26 -9.74
CA CYS A 31 12.62 -2.86 -10.10
C CYS A 31 13.77 -2.55 -11.05
N ARG A 32 13.46 -2.17 -12.30
CA ARG A 32 14.45 -1.85 -13.35
C ARG A 32 15.10 -0.46 -13.23
N GLN A 33 14.87 0.24 -12.13
CA GLN A 33 15.30 1.65 -11.94
C GLN A 33 14.93 2.56 -13.13
N CYS A 34 13.75 2.36 -13.72
CA CYS A 34 13.28 3.14 -14.88
C CYS A 34 12.66 4.49 -14.51
N GLY A 35 12.49 4.78 -13.23
CA GLY A 35 11.87 6.01 -12.73
C GLY A 35 10.34 5.97 -12.67
N HIS A 36 9.66 5.12 -13.46
CA HIS A 36 8.20 5.15 -13.63
C HIS A 36 7.41 5.15 -12.32
N CYS A 37 7.56 4.14 -11.46
CA CYS A 37 6.81 4.08 -10.18
C CYS A 37 7.16 5.27 -9.26
N CYS A 38 8.42 5.71 -9.26
CA CYS A 38 8.89 6.83 -8.44
C CYS A 38 8.41 8.19 -8.97
N SER A 39 8.01 8.29 -10.23
CA SER A 39 7.47 9.53 -10.82
C SER A 39 6.03 9.81 -10.39
N PHE A 40 5.29 8.78 -9.96
CA PHE A 40 3.87 8.90 -9.61
C PHE A 40 3.58 8.61 -8.13
N GLY A 41 4.60 8.29 -7.33
CA GLY A 41 4.42 8.04 -5.92
C GLY A 41 5.65 7.51 -5.21
N SER A 42 5.43 7.07 -3.97
CA SER A 42 6.42 6.49 -3.07
C SER A 42 5.76 5.44 -2.18
N GLY A 43 6.53 4.45 -1.73
CA GLY A 43 6.04 3.39 -0.85
C GLY A 43 6.15 3.76 0.63
N PHE A 44 5.27 3.19 1.44
CA PHE A 44 5.23 3.35 2.88
C PHE A 44 6.36 2.60 3.58
N LEU A 45 6.86 3.22 4.65
CA LEU A 45 7.85 2.67 5.55
C LEU A 45 7.17 1.78 6.59
N VAL A 46 7.75 0.60 6.82
CA VAL A 46 7.33 -0.36 7.84
C VAL A 46 8.55 -1.02 8.50
N GLY A 47 8.38 -1.56 9.71
CA GLY A 47 9.48 -2.17 10.46
C GLY A 47 10.68 -1.23 10.59
N ASP A 48 11.88 -1.73 10.27
CA ASP A 48 13.13 -0.97 10.35
C ASP A 48 13.44 -0.12 9.11
N ASP A 49 12.47 0.13 8.21
CA ASP A 49 12.70 0.95 7.01
C ASP A 49 13.31 2.32 7.35
N LYS A 50 12.82 3.00 8.39
CA LYS A 50 13.32 4.33 8.83
C LYS A 50 14.80 4.27 9.21
N LYS A 51 15.15 3.38 10.14
CA LYS A 51 16.53 3.07 10.56
C LYS A 51 17.47 2.77 9.40
N ARG A 52 17.06 1.89 8.48
CA ARG A 52 17.89 1.49 7.33
C ARG A 52 18.15 2.65 6.38
N ILE A 53 17.14 3.48 6.12
CA ILE A 53 17.25 4.64 5.23
C ILE A 53 18.12 5.73 5.88
N ALA A 54 17.91 6.02 7.16
CA ALA A 54 18.67 7.03 7.90
C ALA A 54 20.17 6.67 7.91
N ARG A 55 20.49 5.41 8.24
CA ARG A 55 21.88 4.89 8.19
C ARG A 55 22.51 5.02 6.81
N PHE A 56 21.78 4.68 5.75
CA PHE A 56 22.29 4.76 4.38
C PHE A 56 22.57 6.20 3.92
N LEU A 57 21.80 7.16 4.44
CA LEU A 57 21.97 8.58 4.15
C LEU A 57 22.93 9.28 5.13
N GLU A 58 23.45 8.56 6.13
CA GLU A 58 24.33 9.08 7.18
C GLU A 58 23.70 10.27 7.93
N ILE A 59 22.40 10.16 8.23
CA ILE A 59 21.63 11.15 9.01
C ILE A 59 20.87 10.48 10.16
N GLU A 60 20.47 11.27 11.15
CA GLU A 60 19.59 10.82 12.23
C GLU A 60 18.16 10.54 11.74
N GLU A 61 17.44 9.65 12.43
CA GLU A 61 16.06 9.28 12.07
C GLU A 61 15.11 10.48 12.14
N GLU A 62 15.30 11.40 13.09
CA GLU A 62 14.53 12.62 13.24
C GLU A 62 14.75 13.58 12.05
N ALA A 63 15.99 13.68 11.58
CA ALA A 63 16.32 14.50 10.41
C ALA A 63 15.70 13.89 9.14
N LEU A 64 15.76 12.56 9.00
CA LEU A 64 15.10 11.84 7.92
C LEU A 64 13.60 12.14 7.89
N GLU A 65 12.93 12.01 9.04
CA GLU A 65 11.50 12.22 9.19
C GLU A 65 11.08 13.64 8.80
N LYS A 66 11.75 14.63 9.38
CA LYS A 66 11.45 16.05 9.13
C LYS A 66 11.69 16.46 7.67
N VAL A 67 12.80 16.02 7.08
CA VAL A 67 13.24 16.52 5.76
C VAL A 67 12.62 15.72 4.62
N TYR A 68 12.59 14.39 4.71
CA TYR A 68 12.29 13.52 3.57
C TYR A 68 10.99 12.75 3.67
N LEU A 69 10.35 12.65 4.84
CA LEU A 69 9.14 11.85 5.02
C LEU A 69 7.89 12.71 5.21
N GLU A 70 6.74 12.16 4.86
CA GLU A 70 5.43 12.69 5.19
C GLU A 70 4.58 11.59 5.83
N GLU A 71 3.72 11.99 6.76
CA GLU A 71 2.72 11.11 7.36
C GLU A 71 1.49 10.98 6.45
N VAL A 72 0.97 9.77 6.35
CA VAL A 72 -0.28 9.47 5.66
C VAL A 72 -1.11 8.55 6.54
N LYS A 73 -2.37 8.92 6.76
CA LYS A 73 -3.35 8.11 7.47
C LYS A 73 -4.18 7.28 6.49
N LYS A 74 -4.26 5.97 6.72
CA LYS A 74 -5.09 5.04 5.95
C LYS A 74 -5.58 3.91 6.84
N PHE A 75 -6.86 3.54 6.74
CA PHE A 75 -7.45 2.50 7.58
C PHE A 75 -7.22 2.76 9.08
N ASN A 76 -7.42 4.02 9.48
CA ASN A 76 -7.12 4.59 10.78
C ASN A 76 -5.68 4.46 11.29
N THR A 77 -4.75 3.96 10.47
CA THR A 77 -3.33 3.80 10.81
C THR A 77 -2.49 4.89 10.12
N THR A 78 -1.67 5.59 10.88
CA THR A 78 -0.68 6.54 10.34
C THR A 78 0.63 5.84 10.03
N ARG A 79 1.16 6.06 8.83
CA ARG A 79 2.49 5.60 8.40
C ARG A 79 3.24 6.71 7.68
N HIS A 80 4.56 6.62 7.72
CA HIS A 80 5.44 7.48 6.95
C HIS A 80 5.65 6.95 5.54
N ARG A 81 5.82 7.85 4.57
CA ARG A 81 6.39 7.56 3.25
C ARG A 81 7.35 8.67 2.83
N PRO A 82 8.24 8.45 1.85
CA PRO A 82 9.00 9.55 1.26
C PRO A 82 8.09 10.62 0.67
N LYS A 83 8.38 11.90 0.93
CA LYS A 83 7.63 13.05 0.39
C LYS A 83 7.50 12.96 -1.13
N LEU A 84 6.36 13.41 -1.61
CA LEU A 84 6.11 13.60 -3.04
C LEU A 84 6.30 15.07 -3.39
N ILE A 85 7.22 15.34 -4.30
CA ILE A 85 7.41 16.65 -4.92
C ILE A 85 6.36 16.78 -6.02
N LYS A 86 5.40 17.67 -5.81
CA LYS A 86 4.37 17.98 -6.79
C LYS A 86 4.89 19.08 -7.72
N GLU A 87 4.82 18.82 -9.02
CA GLU A 87 5.14 19.80 -10.06
C GLU A 87 3.85 20.12 -10.81
N ASN A 88 3.60 21.40 -11.08
CA ASN A 88 2.55 21.89 -11.99
C ASN A 88 1.10 21.42 -11.66
N GLU A 89 0.66 21.55 -10.40
CA GLU A 89 -0.71 21.23 -9.94
C GLU A 89 -1.19 19.80 -10.23
N LEU A 90 -0.30 18.89 -10.62
CA LEU A 90 -0.68 17.52 -10.93
C LEU A 90 -1.18 16.77 -9.68
N PRO A 91 -2.16 15.85 -9.83
CA PRO A 91 -2.70 15.07 -8.73
C PRO A 91 -1.68 14.10 -8.12
N HIS A 92 -0.58 13.83 -8.84
CA HIS A 92 0.50 12.94 -8.44
C HIS A 92 1.82 13.69 -8.37
N GLY A 93 2.71 13.27 -7.47
CA GLY A 93 4.03 13.85 -7.30
C GLY A 93 5.13 12.81 -7.40
N ARG A 94 6.33 13.27 -7.78
CA ARG A 94 7.52 12.42 -7.84
C ARG A 94 8.12 12.23 -6.45
N CYS A 95 8.62 11.05 -6.16
CA CYS A 95 9.33 10.77 -4.91
C CYS A 95 10.56 11.67 -4.74
N VAL A 96 10.77 12.21 -3.53
CA VAL A 96 11.95 13.04 -3.18
C VAL A 96 13.30 12.35 -3.45
N PHE A 97 13.33 11.01 -3.40
CA PHE A 97 14.51 10.21 -3.68
C PHE A 97 14.69 9.84 -5.17
N LEU A 98 13.83 10.33 -6.07
CA LEU A 98 14.05 10.20 -7.51
C LEU A 98 15.09 11.23 -7.98
N LYS A 99 16.24 10.76 -8.44
CA LYS A 99 17.32 11.58 -9.02
C LYS A 99 17.50 11.19 -10.49
N GLY A 100 17.11 12.07 -11.40
CA GLY A 100 16.96 11.73 -12.82
C GLY A 100 15.97 10.57 -12.98
N LYS A 101 16.44 9.42 -13.49
CA LYS A 101 15.62 8.20 -13.63
C LYS A 101 15.85 7.18 -12.52
N LYS A 102 16.78 7.41 -11.59
CA LYS A 102 17.21 6.42 -10.59
C LYS A 102 16.73 6.80 -9.20
N CYS A 103 16.35 5.79 -8.42
CA CYS A 103 16.07 5.95 -7.00
C CYS A 103 17.41 6.04 -6.24
N SER A 104 17.65 7.14 -5.52
CA SER A 104 18.91 7.37 -4.79
C SER A 104 19.07 6.46 -3.57
N ILE A 105 17.97 5.91 -3.05
CA ILE A 105 17.97 4.97 -1.91
C ILE A 105 17.62 3.54 -2.34
N HIS A 106 17.92 3.15 -3.59
CA HIS A 106 17.43 1.91 -4.18
C HIS A 106 17.74 0.66 -3.34
N GLU A 107 18.95 0.58 -2.77
CA GLU A 107 19.43 -0.54 -1.95
C GLU A 107 18.61 -0.70 -0.66
N VAL A 108 18.24 0.44 -0.05
CA VAL A 108 17.52 0.48 1.21
C VAL A 108 16.05 0.84 1.09
N LYS A 109 15.50 0.89 -0.13
CA LYS A 109 14.13 1.34 -0.41
C LYS A 109 13.08 0.68 0.50
N PRO A 110 11.96 1.38 0.80
CA PRO A 110 10.91 0.86 1.69
C PRO A 110 10.38 -0.50 1.24
N LEU A 111 9.85 -1.29 2.18
CA LEU A 111 9.33 -2.63 1.88
C LEU A 111 8.26 -2.60 0.79
N GLN A 112 7.33 -1.63 0.84
CA GLN A 112 6.30 -1.52 -0.20
C GLN A 112 6.92 -1.30 -1.59
N CYS A 113 7.96 -0.47 -1.70
CA CYS A 113 8.71 -0.29 -2.96
C CYS A 113 9.46 -1.56 -3.41
N LYS A 114 9.76 -2.50 -2.50
CA LYS A 114 10.37 -3.79 -2.84
C LYS A 114 9.35 -4.76 -3.41
N VAL A 115 8.14 -4.81 -2.84
CA VAL A 115 7.11 -5.81 -3.19
C VAL A 115 6.15 -5.33 -4.28
N SER A 116 5.75 -4.05 -4.27
CA SER A 116 4.69 -3.49 -5.11
C SER A 116 5.22 -2.90 -6.43
N ASN A 117 6.04 -3.65 -7.18
CA ASN A 117 6.45 -3.22 -8.52
C ASN A 117 5.38 -3.60 -9.56
N TYR A 118 5.34 -2.84 -10.67
CA TYR A 118 4.42 -3.07 -11.79
C TYR A 118 4.46 -4.54 -12.26
N GLY A 119 3.31 -5.19 -12.34
CA GLY A 119 3.20 -6.60 -12.73
C GLY A 119 1.81 -7.20 -12.51
N LYS A 120 1.65 -8.46 -12.92
CA LYS A 120 0.34 -9.15 -12.96
C LYS A 120 -0.33 -9.32 -11.58
N SER A 121 0.44 -9.24 -10.50
CA SER A 121 -0.03 -9.36 -9.12
C SER A 121 0.18 -8.08 -8.30
N GLY A 122 0.41 -6.93 -8.97
CA GLY A 122 0.69 -5.66 -8.30
C GLY A 122 -0.41 -5.24 -7.33
N ASP A 123 -1.68 -5.35 -7.76
CA ASP A 123 -2.84 -5.01 -6.94
C ASP A 123 -2.98 -5.94 -5.72
N ASP A 124 -2.86 -7.25 -5.92
CA ASP A 124 -2.95 -8.25 -4.86
C ASP A 124 -1.85 -8.06 -3.81
N ILE A 125 -0.62 -7.76 -4.24
CA ILE A 125 0.50 -7.45 -3.33
C ILE A 125 0.23 -6.16 -2.57
N ASN A 126 -0.37 -5.16 -3.21
CA ASN A 126 -0.70 -3.89 -2.56
C ASN A 126 -1.80 -4.08 -1.52
N GLU A 127 -2.83 -4.89 -1.81
CA GLU A 127 -3.81 -5.30 -0.80
C GLU A 127 -3.19 -6.09 0.34
N TRP A 128 -2.34 -7.06 0.03
CA TRP A 128 -1.59 -7.81 1.05
C TRP A 128 -0.82 -6.86 1.97
N PHE A 129 -0.16 -5.85 1.39
CA PHE A 129 0.56 -4.84 2.16
C PHE A 129 -0.39 -4.04 3.06
N HIS A 130 -1.51 -3.53 2.54
CA HIS A 130 -2.49 -2.81 3.36
C HIS A 130 -3.04 -3.67 4.50
N LEU A 131 -3.43 -4.90 4.21
CA LEU A 131 -3.98 -5.83 5.21
C LEU A 131 -3.00 -6.20 6.31
N ASN A 132 -1.69 -6.19 6.04
CA ASN A 132 -0.66 -6.57 7.00
C ASN A 132 -0.04 -5.37 7.75
N TYR A 133 -0.10 -4.16 7.19
CA TYR A 133 0.63 -3.00 7.74
C TYR A 133 -0.23 -1.77 8.07
N PHE A 134 -1.48 -1.71 7.58
CA PHE A 134 -2.41 -0.62 7.85
C PHE A 134 -3.71 -1.07 8.52
N VAL A 135 -4.25 -2.23 8.14
CA VAL A 135 -5.51 -2.70 8.72
C VAL A 135 -5.26 -3.32 10.09
N ASP A 136 -5.81 -2.70 11.14
CA ASP A 136 -5.83 -3.24 12.50
C ASP A 136 -7.18 -3.90 12.76
N VAL A 137 -7.17 -5.23 12.95
CA VAL A 137 -8.39 -6.02 13.18
C VAL A 137 -9.02 -5.78 14.56
N ASN A 138 -8.27 -5.18 15.47
CA ASN A 138 -8.75 -4.85 16.81
C ASN A 138 -9.34 -3.45 16.88
N ASP A 139 -9.13 -2.61 15.87
CA ASP A 139 -9.69 -1.27 15.77
C ASP A 139 -10.97 -1.25 14.91
N PRO A 140 -12.14 -1.00 15.51
CA PRO A 140 -13.41 -0.85 14.77
C PRO A 140 -13.36 0.18 13.64
N GLN A 141 -12.63 1.30 13.80
CA GLN A 141 -12.54 2.30 12.74
C GLN A 141 -11.70 1.80 11.56
N SER A 142 -10.58 1.14 11.81
CA SER A 142 -9.77 0.48 10.78
C SER A 142 -10.59 -0.53 9.97
N ILE A 143 -11.37 -1.39 10.65
CA ILE A 143 -12.26 -2.35 9.98
C ILE A 143 -13.35 -1.66 9.14
N ARG A 144 -13.93 -0.54 9.62
CA ARG A 144 -14.91 0.23 8.84
C ARG A 144 -14.30 0.79 7.57
N GLU A 145 -13.18 1.49 7.69
CA GLU A 145 -12.50 2.11 6.53
C GLU A 145 -12.05 1.04 5.52
N TRP A 146 -11.59 -0.12 6.00
CA TRP A 146 -11.29 -1.25 5.13
C TRP A 146 -12.53 -1.84 4.46
N THR A 147 -13.65 -1.95 5.18
CA THR A 147 -14.94 -2.42 4.63
C THR A 147 -15.41 -1.52 3.49
N GLU A 148 -15.33 -0.20 3.66
CA GLU A 148 -15.68 0.75 2.61
C GLU A 148 -14.73 0.67 1.41
N HIS A 149 -13.43 0.45 1.65
CA HIS A 149 -12.47 0.20 0.58
C HIS A 149 -12.80 -1.06 -0.24
N VAL A 150 -13.13 -2.18 0.43
CA VAL A 150 -13.54 -3.41 -0.26
C VAL A 150 -14.85 -3.18 -1.02
N ARG A 151 -15.81 -2.45 -0.44
CA ARG A 151 -17.07 -2.09 -1.08
C ARG A 151 -16.85 -1.24 -2.33
N SER A 152 -15.96 -0.25 -2.29
CA SER A 152 -15.63 0.60 -3.44
C SER A 152 -14.92 -0.15 -4.58
N ARG A 153 -14.51 -1.41 -4.35
CA ARG A 153 -13.91 -2.31 -5.32
C ARG A 153 -14.85 -3.45 -5.73
N ASP A 154 -16.16 -3.22 -5.65
CA ASP A 154 -17.19 -4.24 -5.95
C ASP A 154 -17.05 -5.52 -5.10
N GLY A 155 -16.57 -5.38 -3.86
CA GLY A 155 -16.31 -6.51 -2.97
C GLY A 155 -15.06 -7.32 -3.30
N LYS A 156 -14.23 -6.88 -4.27
CA LYS A 156 -13.00 -7.56 -4.66
C LYS A 156 -11.89 -7.27 -3.65
N THR A 157 -11.33 -8.34 -3.10
CA THR A 157 -10.10 -8.34 -2.31
C THR A 157 -9.47 -9.73 -2.34
N ILE A 158 -8.19 -9.85 -1.97
CA ILE A 158 -7.49 -11.13 -1.82
C ILE A 158 -8.13 -12.00 -0.72
N PRO A 159 -8.02 -13.34 -0.79
CA PRO A 159 -8.52 -14.22 0.27
C PRO A 159 -7.94 -13.87 1.65
N GLY A 160 -8.79 -13.94 2.68
CA GLY A 160 -8.49 -13.47 4.04
C GLY A 160 -8.60 -11.95 4.21
N GLY A 161 -8.93 -11.22 3.14
CA GLY A 161 -9.12 -9.77 3.13
C GLY A 161 -10.56 -9.33 3.35
N ARG A 162 -11.56 -10.21 3.24
CA ARG A 162 -12.96 -9.78 3.42
C ARG A 162 -13.24 -9.40 4.88
N PRO A 163 -14.10 -8.41 5.17
CA PRO A 163 -14.46 -8.05 6.53
C PRO A 163 -14.94 -9.23 7.38
N GLU A 164 -15.66 -10.18 6.77
CA GLU A 164 -16.15 -11.41 7.41
C GLU A 164 -15.03 -12.41 7.74
N GLU A 165 -13.90 -12.36 7.03
CA GLU A 165 -12.71 -13.17 7.29
C GLU A 165 -11.79 -12.50 8.34
N LEU A 166 -11.80 -11.16 8.40
CA LEU A 166 -11.06 -10.36 9.38
C LEU A 166 -11.69 -10.40 10.77
N VAL A 167 -13.03 -10.30 10.83
CA VAL A 167 -13.81 -10.30 12.08
C VAL A 167 -14.78 -11.47 12.07
N LYS A 168 -14.36 -12.59 12.66
CA LYS A 168 -15.14 -13.84 12.69
C LYS A 168 -16.45 -13.73 13.47
N ASP A 169 -16.49 -12.87 14.49
CA ASP A 169 -17.71 -12.60 15.25
C ASP A 169 -18.67 -11.75 14.41
N LYS A 170 -19.73 -12.39 13.91
CA LYS A 170 -20.75 -11.76 13.07
C LYS A 170 -21.54 -10.67 13.82
N LYS A 171 -21.73 -10.80 15.14
CA LYS A 171 -22.43 -9.77 15.93
C LYS A 171 -21.56 -8.53 16.02
N LYS A 172 -20.30 -8.70 16.41
CA LYS A 172 -19.30 -7.63 16.46
C LYS A 172 -19.15 -6.95 15.09
N LEU A 173 -19.05 -7.72 14.00
CA LEU A 173 -18.93 -7.14 12.66
C LEU A 173 -20.17 -6.32 12.27
N ARG A 174 -21.37 -6.78 12.61
CA ARG A 174 -22.61 -6.02 12.37
C ARG A 174 -22.62 -4.71 13.14
N GLU A 175 -22.19 -4.70 14.41
CA GLU A 175 -22.09 -3.49 15.23
C GLU A 175 -21.07 -2.49 14.65
N ILE A 176 -19.93 -2.98 14.16
CA ILE A 176 -18.92 -2.15 13.49
C ILE A 176 -19.52 -1.49 12.23
N LYS A 177 -20.25 -2.27 11.42
CA LYS A 177 -20.89 -1.79 10.18
C LYS A 177 -22.10 -0.88 10.44
N SER A 178 -22.92 -1.11 11.46
CA SER A 178 -24.10 -0.26 11.73
C SER A 178 -23.72 1.17 12.13
N TYR A 179 -22.55 1.35 12.72
CA TYR A 179 -22.07 2.67 13.13
C TYR A 179 -21.59 3.53 11.94
N SER A 180 -21.23 2.92 10.79
CA SER A 180 -20.92 3.70 9.57
C SER A 180 -22.16 4.32 8.93
N ASP A 181 -23.35 3.79 9.20
CA ASP A 181 -24.61 4.37 8.70
C ASP A 181 -25.00 5.66 9.44
N MET A 182 -24.37 5.98 10.58
CA MET A 182 -24.70 7.17 11.40
C MET A 182 -23.78 8.38 11.21
N LYS A 183 -22.64 8.26 10.50
CA LYS A 183 -21.65 9.35 10.36
C LYS A 183 -21.23 9.68 8.93
N TYR A 184 -22.09 9.39 7.94
CA TYR A 184 -22.03 10.07 6.65
C TYR A 184 -22.88 11.36 6.72
N ASP A 185 -22.41 12.33 7.51
CA ASP A 185 -22.92 13.68 7.45
C ASP A 185 -22.56 14.26 6.07
N LYS A 186 -23.59 14.53 5.27
CA LYS A 186 -23.52 14.99 3.87
C LYS A 186 -22.87 16.38 3.72
N ASN A 187 -22.30 16.96 4.76
CA ASN A 187 -21.80 18.33 4.78
C ASN A 187 -20.30 18.52 4.53
N LYS A 188 -19.51 17.46 4.28
CA LYS A 188 -18.04 17.62 4.08
C LYS A 188 -17.52 17.52 2.63
N ILE A 189 -18.41 17.54 1.64
CA ILE A 189 -18.06 17.52 0.20
C ILE A 189 -18.21 18.91 -0.46
N ARG A 190 -18.67 19.95 0.27
CA ARG A 190 -18.94 21.26 -0.34
C ARG A 190 -17.80 22.28 -0.34
N ASP A 191 -16.68 22.04 0.36
CA ASP A 191 -15.68 23.10 0.54
C ASP A 191 -14.34 22.87 -0.18
N ASN A 192 -14.24 21.92 -1.12
CA ASN A 192 -13.01 21.74 -1.93
C ASN A 192 -13.29 21.46 -3.42
N ALA A 193 -14.46 21.84 -3.91
CA ALA A 193 -14.69 21.99 -5.34
C ALA A 193 -14.75 23.49 -5.62
N PHE A 194 -13.81 23.99 -6.43
CA PHE A 194 -13.55 25.40 -6.77
C PHE A 194 -12.65 26.16 -5.79
N SER A 195 -11.35 25.94 -5.96
CA SER A 195 -10.33 26.99 -5.91
C SER A 195 -9.47 26.84 -7.15
#